data_AF-A0A7S0X3M7-F1
#
_entry.id   AF-A0A7S0X3M7-F1
#
_cell.length_a   1.000
_cell.length_b   1.000
_cell.length_c   1.000
_cell.angle_alpha   90.00
_cell.angle_beta   90.00
_cell.angle_gamma   90.00
#
_symmetry.space_group_name_H-M   'P 1'
#
loop_
_entity.id
_entity.type
_entity.pdbx_description
1 polymer ?
#
loop_
_entity_poly.entity_id
_entity_poly.type
_entity_poly.pdbx_seq_one_letter_code
_entity_poly.pdbx_strand_id
1 'polypeptide(L)'
;GGSATPAPAPVQQPHQGDEVEGEDEEEDFDPYAPLDMHDPNGLPLRPFKKGRPGGAKALQKKKDAAAAAVTAACAAGTTDGSSSANNVESMVLSLLAAAAAGVGAAGNKAEFAYALQSLECSRRALRHKAKGGKKTVTAMGDLLGLGASAAAAAAATVTVDGVVYHEQILNFPGGLKDYVADLNAGSEALHEPIIFRAEVDGVQVEGALQWTKEAFTDTLLGYANSIRTSDGGTHLDGLKAALTRTVNIQARKSKLLKEADSNLGGEHVREGLSAVIAVWVPQPEFEGQTKTRLGNPEVRKVVEGVIAEQIAEHLEFYPSVLTAIFAKAQTAAKASEAAKRARELVRRKSVLRSGSLPGKLSDCSSSNPNDTEIFLVEGDSAGGSAKQGRDRRFQAVLPLRGKILNVERKDEASMYKNTEISSMVTALGLGLKGDAFDESALRYSKIVILTDADVDGAHIRTLLLTFLFRYQRALFEQGKIYVAVPPLYKVEGKGKGAAKNAIYCYDERELKVALASLPEGSARNIQRFKGLGEMMPEQLWNTTLNPATRLLKRLTVDDAALANQTFQLLMSDKVAPRRAFIEMEGPKLLELDI
;
A
#
# COMPACT_ATOMS: atom_id res chain seq x y z
N GLY A 1 -52.95 17.73 -42.40
CA GLY A 1 -54.03 17.35 -41.47
C GLY A 1 -53.44 16.43 -40.43
N GLY A 2 -53.44 16.85 -39.17
CA GLY A 2 -52.88 16.11 -38.04
C GLY A 2 -52.97 16.99 -36.80
N SER A 3 -54.06 16.83 -36.04
CA SER A 3 -54.45 17.69 -34.92
C SER A 3 -53.97 17.14 -33.57
N ALA A 4 -53.15 17.96 -32.90
CA ALA A 4 -53.18 18.37 -31.49
C ALA A 4 -53.38 17.33 -30.35
N THR A 5 -52.29 17.17 -29.57
CA THR A 5 -52.13 17.22 -28.08
C THR A 5 -53.28 16.86 -27.14
N PRO A 6 -52.92 16.30 -25.97
CA PRO A 6 -53.44 16.81 -24.70
C PRO A 6 -52.37 17.14 -23.64
N ALA A 7 -52.75 18.11 -22.79
CA ALA A 7 -52.05 18.67 -21.64
C ALA A 7 -52.35 17.89 -20.32
N PRO A 8 -51.68 18.19 -19.18
CA PRO A 8 -51.68 17.36 -17.97
C PRO A 8 -52.80 17.71 -16.97
N ALA A 9 -53.17 16.75 -16.12
CA ALA A 9 -54.16 16.90 -15.04
C ALA A 9 -53.50 16.94 -13.64
N PRO A 10 -54.16 17.53 -12.62
CA PRO A 10 -53.50 18.16 -11.48
C PRO A 10 -53.65 17.43 -10.11
N VAL A 11 -52.88 17.96 -9.16
CA VAL A 11 -52.75 17.68 -7.72
C VAL A 11 -54.06 17.82 -6.94
N GLN A 12 -54.31 16.93 -5.98
CA GLN A 12 -55.28 17.10 -4.88
C GLN A 12 -54.59 16.97 -3.52
N GLN A 13 -54.93 17.89 -2.63
CA GLN A 13 -54.57 18.01 -1.22
C GLN A 13 -55.74 17.52 -0.32
N PRO A 14 -55.57 17.42 1.03
CA PRO A 14 -56.13 16.37 1.87
C PRO A 14 -57.48 16.70 2.53
N HIS A 15 -58.18 15.67 3.01
CA HIS A 15 -59.35 15.80 3.88
C HIS A 15 -58.99 15.63 5.36
N GLN A 16 -59.59 16.49 6.18
CA GLN A 16 -59.64 16.54 7.65
C GLN A 16 -60.63 15.54 8.27
N GLY A 17 -60.45 15.29 9.58
CA GLY A 17 -61.38 14.66 10.54
C GLY A 17 -60.68 13.56 11.34
N ASP A 18 -60.65 13.49 12.67
CA ASP A 18 -61.40 14.18 13.72
C ASP A 18 -60.56 14.21 15.01
N GLU A 19 -60.76 15.27 15.81
CA GLU A 19 -60.32 15.38 17.20
C GLU A 19 -61.27 14.60 18.12
N VAL A 20 -60.70 13.77 18.99
CA VAL A 20 -61.35 13.28 20.22
C VAL A 20 -60.37 13.50 21.36
N GLU A 21 -60.67 14.47 22.21
CA GLU A 21 -60.04 14.64 23.53
C GLU A 21 -60.59 13.57 24.50
N GLY A 22 -59.70 12.98 25.30
CA GLY A 22 -60.09 12.02 26.33
C GLY A 22 -58.91 11.41 27.10
N GLU A 23 -58.50 12.13 28.15
CA GLU A 23 -57.97 11.65 29.44
C GLU A 23 -56.54 11.08 29.50
N ASP A 24 -55.69 11.82 30.23
CA ASP A 24 -54.33 11.51 30.62
C ASP A 24 -54.26 10.31 31.59
N GLU A 25 -53.65 9.21 31.15
CA GLU A 25 -53.00 8.24 32.03
C GLU A 25 -51.55 8.02 31.54
N GLU A 26 -50.58 8.51 32.33
CA GLU A 26 -49.15 8.23 32.14
C GLU A 26 -48.89 6.73 32.41
N GLU A 27 -48.83 5.90 31.35
CA GLU A 27 -48.27 4.55 31.43
C GLU A 27 -46.75 4.58 31.17
N ASP A 28 -46.00 4.11 32.17
CA ASP A 28 -44.55 3.87 32.15
C ASP A 28 -44.12 3.00 30.94
N PHE A 29 -43.34 3.58 30.03
CA PHE A 29 -42.68 2.85 28.95
C PHE A 29 -41.48 2.07 29.51
N ASP A 30 -41.57 0.73 29.58
CA ASP A 30 -40.44 -0.16 29.88
C ASP A 30 -39.62 -0.43 28.60
N PRO A 31 -38.39 0.14 28.46
CA PRO A 31 -37.55 -0.06 27.29
C PRO A 31 -36.92 -1.47 27.22
N TYR A 32 -37.28 -2.39 28.12
CA TYR A 32 -36.79 -3.77 28.14
C TYR A 32 -37.88 -4.84 27.91
N ALA A 33 -39.06 -4.44 27.43
CA ALA A 33 -40.04 -5.40 26.91
C ALA A 33 -39.44 -6.16 25.70
N PRO A 34 -39.35 -7.50 25.71
CA PRO A 34 -38.81 -8.25 24.59
C PRO A 34 -39.71 -8.09 23.35
N LEU A 35 -39.19 -7.49 22.29
CA LEU A 35 -39.80 -7.56 20.97
C LEU A 35 -39.69 -9.01 20.46
N ASP A 36 -40.83 -9.71 20.39
CA ASP A 36 -40.96 -10.97 19.67
C ASP A 36 -40.81 -10.70 18.16
N MET A 37 -39.60 -10.87 17.64
CA MET A 37 -39.32 -10.84 16.20
C MET A 37 -39.08 -12.27 15.70
N HIS A 38 -40.03 -12.78 14.93
CA HIS A 38 -39.90 -13.96 14.10
C HIS A 38 -38.83 -13.75 13.01
N ASP A 39 -37.95 -14.74 12.85
CA ASP A 39 -37.04 -14.89 11.72
C ASP A 39 -37.83 -15.24 10.44
N PRO A 40 -37.66 -14.50 9.31
CA PRO A 40 -38.33 -14.83 8.06
C PRO A 40 -37.76 -16.07 7.32
N ASN A 41 -36.74 -16.77 7.84
CA ASN A 41 -36.13 -17.92 7.15
C ASN A 41 -36.10 -19.27 7.90
N GLY A 42 -36.81 -19.43 9.01
CA GLY A 42 -37.26 -20.74 9.49
C GLY A 42 -36.19 -21.84 9.69
N LEU A 43 -35.08 -21.55 10.39
CA LEU A 43 -34.16 -22.59 10.87
C LEU A 43 -34.30 -22.80 12.39
N PRO A 44 -34.41 -24.05 12.92
CA PRO A 44 -34.57 -24.28 14.34
C PRO A 44 -33.23 -24.25 15.08
N LEU A 45 -33.00 -23.24 15.92
CA LEU A 45 -31.96 -23.26 16.96
C LEU A 45 -32.54 -23.85 18.26
N ARG A 46 -31.84 -24.82 18.87
CA ARG A 46 -32.24 -25.44 20.15
C ARG A 46 -32.20 -24.42 21.31
N PRO A 47 -33.15 -24.42 22.25
CA PRO A 47 -33.19 -23.42 23.33
C PRO A 47 -32.24 -23.77 24.49
N PHE A 48 -31.50 -22.78 24.97
CA PHE A 48 -30.73 -22.81 26.22
C PHE A 48 -31.63 -22.48 27.43
N LYS A 49 -31.45 -23.18 28.56
CA LYS A 49 -32.24 -23.01 29.80
C LYS A 49 -32.01 -21.64 30.47
N LYS A 50 -33.09 -20.92 30.81
CA LYS A 50 -33.10 -19.64 31.56
C LYS A 50 -32.47 -19.77 32.96
N GLY A 51 -31.47 -18.93 33.27
CA GLY A 51 -30.98 -18.66 34.63
C GLY A 51 -31.76 -17.53 35.33
N ARG A 52 -31.81 -17.56 36.67
CA ARG A 52 -32.72 -16.78 37.55
C ARG A 52 -32.54 -15.24 37.53
N PRO A 53 -33.61 -14.46 37.80
CA PRO A 53 -33.59 -13.00 37.79
C PRO A 53 -33.04 -12.46 39.12
N GLY A 54 -31.75 -12.11 39.15
CA GLY A 54 -31.12 -11.44 40.30
C GLY A 54 -29.88 -10.62 39.95
N GLY A 55 -29.34 -10.74 38.73
CA GLY A 55 -28.07 -10.15 38.33
C GLY A 55 -28.10 -8.64 38.06
N ALA A 56 -29.22 -8.10 37.57
CA ALA A 56 -29.29 -6.69 37.14
C ALA A 56 -29.13 -5.70 38.31
N LYS A 57 -29.79 -5.95 39.45
CA LYS A 57 -29.67 -5.10 40.65
C LYS A 57 -28.28 -5.19 41.31
N ALA A 58 -27.61 -6.34 41.20
CA ALA A 58 -26.25 -6.52 41.71
C ALA A 58 -25.19 -5.84 40.83
N LEU A 59 -25.43 -5.77 39.51
CA LEU A 59 -24.55 -5.11 38.56
C LEU A 59 -24.63 -3.58 38.67
N GLN A 60 -25.83 -3.04 38.85
CA GLN A 60 -26.03 -1.59 39.04
C GLN A 60 -25.38 -1.11 40.35
N LYS A 61 -25.58 -1.84 41.45
CA LYS A 61 -24.96 -1.52 42.75
C LYS A 61 -23.42 -1.57 42.72
N LYS A 62 -22.83 -2.40 41.84
CA LYS A 62 -21.38 -2.46 41.61
C LYS A 62 -20.87 -1.32 40.72
N LYS A 63 -21.65 -0.89 39.73
CA LYS A 63 -21.34 0.29 38.90
C LYS A 63 -21.38 1.58 39.72
N ASP A 64 -22.38 1.73 40.58
CA ASP A 64 -22.53 2.92 41.44
C ASP A 64 -21.42 2.98 42.51
N ALA A 65 -21.01 1.84 43.06
CA ALA A 65 -19.87 1.75 43.97
C ALA A 65 -18.52 2.05 43.28
N ALA A 66 -18.35 1.64 42.02
CA ALA A 66 -17.16 1.96 41.23
C ALA A 66 -17.12 3.46 40.87
N ALA A 67 -18.26 4.07 40.53
CA ALA A 67 -18.35 5.51 40.29
C ALA A 67 -18.06 6.33 41.55
N ALA A 68 -18.57 5.92 42.71
CA ALA A 68 -18.29 6.57 44.00
C ALA A 68 -16.81 6.46 44.41
N ALA A 69 -16.16 5.33 44.13
CA ALA A 69 -14.73 5.13 44.39
C ALA A 69 -13.83 5.98 43.48
N VAL A 70 -14.23 6.19 42.22
CA VAL A 70 -13.53 7.07 41.27
C VAL A 70 -13.65 8.53 41.69
N THR A 71 -14.83 8.98 42.12
CA THR A 71 -15.03 10.35 42.61
C THR A 71 -14.28 10.64 43.91
N ALA A 72 -14.19 9.66 44.82
CA ALA A 72 -13.41 9.77 46.06
C ALA A 72 -11.89 9.79 45.81
N ALA A 73 -11.40 9.03 44.82
CA ALA A 73 -9.97 9.01 44.43
C ALA A 73 -9.54 10.33 43.75
N CYS A 74 -10.42 10.95 42.96
CA CYS A 74 -10.16 12.27 42.37
C CYS A 74 -10.13 13.41 43.42
N ALA A 75 -10.91 13.30 44.50
CA ALA A 75 -10.95 14.29 45.58
C ALA A 75 -9.73 14.22 46.54
N ALA A 76 -9.06 13.07 46.63
CA ALA A 76 -7.89 12.86 47.50
C ALA A 76 -6.56 13.27 46.85
N GLY A 77 -6.54 13.63 45.56
CA GLY A 77 -5.33 13.87 44.76
C GLY A 77 -4.84 15.32 44.73
N THR A 78 -5.25 16.18 45.65
CA THR A 78 -4.66 17.52 45.81
C THR A 78 -3.88 17.59 47.11
N THR A 79 -2.64 17.13 47.08
CA THR A 79 -1.50 17.68 47.86
C THR A 79 -0.25 16.90 47.47
N ASP A 80 0.85 17.65 47.34
CA ASP A 80 2.22 17.20 47.12
C ASP A 80 2.65 16.90 45.68
N GLY A 81 3.25 17.93 45.10
CA GLY A 81 4.05 17.85 43.89
C GLY A 81 5.34 17.05 44.14
N SER A 82 5.58 16.12 43.23
CA SER A 82 6.82 15.39 42.92
C SER A 82 6.64 13.86 42.97
N SER A 83 6.47 13.23 41.79
CA SER A 83 7.21 12.03 41.38
C SER A 83 6.58 11.31 40.17
N SER A 84 7.38 11.26 39.10
CA SER A 84 7.54 10.22 38.07
C SER A 84 6.33 9.66 37.30
N ALA A 85 6.43 9.76 35.97
CA ALA A 85 5.60 9.12 34.94
C ALA A 85 5.37 7.60 35.09
N ASN A 86 6.10 6.92 35.97
CA ASN A 86 5.95 5.47 36.22
C ASN A 86 4.67 5.12 37.01
N ASN A 87 4.10 6.05 37.79
CA ASN A 87 2.91 5.76 38.59
C ASN A 87 1.62 5.71 37.74
N VAL A 88 1.54 6.55 36.70
CA VAL A 88 0.39 6.60 35.77
C VAL A 88 0.37 5.35 34.88
N GLU A 89 1.52 4.88 34.43
CA GLU A 89 1.65 3.67 33.62
C GLU A 89 1.20 2.41 34.39
N SER A 90 1.51 2.33 35.68
CA SER A 90 1.07 1.22 36.55
C SER A 90 -0.44 1.27 36.87
N MET A 91 -1.01 2.46 37.11
CA MET A 91 -2.45 2.63 37.33
C MET A 91 -3.26 2.24 36.10
N VAL A 92 -2.81 2.64 34.91
CA VAL A 92 -3.46 2.30 33.63
C VAL A 92 -3.35 0.80 33.34
N LEU A 93 -2.21 0.16 33.64
CA LEU A 93 -2.05 -1.30 33.51
C LEU A 93 -2.97 -2.09 34.46
N SER A 94 -3.16 -1.65 35.70
CA SER A 94 -4.09 -2.29 36.65
C SER A 94 -5.56 -2.08 36.25
N LEU A 95 -5.92 -0.91 35.72
CA LEU A 95 -7.26 -0.64 35.18
C LEU A 95 -7.55 -1.46 33.91
N LEU A 96 -6.58 -1.61 33.01
CA LEU A 96 -6.67 -2.44 31.80
C LEU A 96 -6.76 -3.93 32.13
N ALA A 97 -6.02 -4.41 33.14
CA ALA A 97 -6.10 -5.78 33.61
C ALA A 97 -7.45 -6.10 34.28
N ALA A 98 -8.01 -5.14 35.04
CA ALA A 98 -9.33 -5.28 35.65
C ALA A 98 -10.47 -5.26 34.60
N ALA A 99 -10.34 -4.45 33.55
CA ALA A 99 -11.27 -4.43 32.42
C ALA A 99 -11.20 -5.73 31.60
N ALA A 100 -9.99 -6.25 31.33
CA ALA A 100 -9.79 -7.52 30.63
C ALA A 100 -10.30 -8.74 31.43
N ALA A 101 -10.19 -8.71 32.76
CA ALA A 101 -10.71 -9.77 33.63
C ALA A 101 -12.26 -9.80 33.68
N GLY A 102 -12.93 -8.66 33.43
CA GLY A 102 -14.39 -8.58 33.37
C GLY A 102 -15.00 -9.13 32.08
N VAL A 103 -14.27 -9.06 30.96
CA VAL A 103 -14.73 -9.53 29.63
C VAL A 103 -14.59 -11.05 29.47
N GLY A 104 -13.68 -11.69 30.22
CA GLY A 104 -13.42 -13.13 30.13
C GLY A 104 -14.56 -14.06 30.60
N ALA A 105 -15.63 -13.54 31.20
CA ALA A 105 -16.71 -14.36 31.76
C ALA A 105 -17.90 -14.59 30.80
N ALA A 106 -18.02 -13.82 29.71
CA ALA A 106 -19.07 -14.01 28.71
C ALA A 106 -18.71 -13.29 27.39
N GLY A 107 -18.23 -14.01 26.37
CA GLY A 107 -17.93 -13.39 25.06
C GLY A 107 -16.89 -14.14 24.23
N ASN A 108 -16.89 -13.93 22.92
CA ASN A 108 -16.26 -14.75 21.89
C ASN A 108 -14.71 -14.69 21.94
N LYS A 109 -14.00 -15.83 21.98
CA LYS A 109 -12.52 -15.86 22.12
C LYS A 109 -11.75 -15.22 20.94
N ALA A 110 -12.40 -15.02 19.79
CA ALA A 110 -11.87 -14.29 18.64
C ALA A 110 -11.75 -12.77 18.87
N GLU A 111 -12.60 -12.19 19.74
CA GLU A 111 -12.54 -10.76 20.13
C GLU A 111 -11.20 -10.44 20.79
N PHE A 112 -10.62 -11.39 21.53
CA PHE A 112 -9.36 -11.22 22.25
C PHE A 112 -8.13 -11.12 21.32
N ALA A 113 -8.13 -11.88 20.21
CA ALA A 113 -7.04 -11.86 19.24
C ALA A 113 -6.98 -10.52 18.48
N TYR A 114 -8.14 -9.94 18.16
CA TYR A 114 -8.21 -8.65 17.50
C TYR A 114 -7.93 -7.47 18.45
N ALA A 115 -8.41 -7.55 19.70
CA ALA A 115 -8.06 -6.59 20.75
C ALA A 115 -6.54 -6.55 20.99
N LEU A 116 -5.86 -7.69 21.01
CA LEU A 116 -4.39 -7.77 21.17
C LEU A 116 -3.64 -7.11 20.01
N GLN A 117 -4.08 -7.30 18.77
CA GLN A 117 -3.42 -6.68 17.63
C GLN A 117 -3.67 -5.18 17.53
N SER A 118 -4.89 -4.73 17.84
CA SER A 118 -5.21 -3.30 17.98
C SER A 118 -4.39 -2.65 19.10
N LEU A 119 -4.18 -3.35 20.22
CA LEU A 119 -3.28 -2.95 21.30
C LEU A 119 -1.81 -2.93 20.84
N GLU A 120 -1.35 -3.91 20.07
CA GLU A 120 0.03 -3.92 19.54
C GLU A 120 0.29 -2.80 18.54
N CYS A 121 -0.65 -2.52 17.63
CA CYS A 121 -0.59 -1.39 16.70
C CYS A 121 -0.55 -0.05 17.46
N SER A 122 -1.40 0.11 18.48
CA SER A 122 -1.41 1.28 19.37
C SER A 122 -0.11 1.40 20.17
N ARG A 123 0.46 0.29 20.66
CA ARG A 123 1.72 0.25 21.40
C ARG A 123 2.93 0.57 20.51
N ARG A 124 2.88 0.19 19.23
CA ARG A 124 3.92 0.50 18.22
C ARG A 124 3.90 1.98 17.85
N ALA A 125 2.73 2.60 17.77
CA ALA A 125 2.56 4.04 17.60
C ALA A 125 3.11 4.83 18.82
N LEU A 126 2.86 4.35 20.04
CA LEU A 126 3.39 4.96 21.27
C LEU A 126 4.92 4.84 21.41
N ARG A 127 5.52 3.70 21.02
CA ARG A 127 6.98 3.50 21.06
C ARG A 127 7.76 4.41 20.10
N HIS A 128 7.15 4.82 18.99
CA HIS A 128 7.77 5.79 18.07
C HIS A 128 7.95 7.19 18.68
N LYS A 129 7.28 7.49 19.80
CA LYS A 129 7.34 8.78 20.50
C LYS A 129 8.52 8.91 21.48
N ALA A 130 9.18 7.80 21.85
CA ALA A 130 10.20 7.78 22.92
C ALA A 130 11.65 8.07 22.45
N LYS A 131 11.89 8.39 21.16
CA LYS A 131 13.21 8.80 20.67
C LYS A 131 13.15 10.19 20.04
N GLY A 132 13.45 11.20 20.84
CA GLY A 132 14.18 12.41 20.45
C GLY A 132 13.50 13.40 19.50
N GLY A 133 13.20 14.59 20.04
CA GLY A 133 13.18 15.85 19.28
C GLY A 133 11.81 16.34 18.84
N LYS A 134 11.45 17.55 19.28
CA LYS A 134 10.26 18.31 18.86
C LYS A 134 10.14 18.34 17.33
N LYS A 135 9.19 17.60 16.78
CA LYS A 135 8.50 17.90 15.52
C LYS A 135 7.02 17.65 15.73
N THR A 136 6.24 18.70 15.58
CA THR A 136 4.78 18.69 15.52
C THR A 136 4.38 17.85 14.31
N VAL A 137 3.80 16.67 14.53
CA VAL A 137 3.21 15.84 13.49
C VAL A 137 1.71 16.10 13.51
N THR A 138 1.26 16.93 12.57
CA THR A 138 -0.16 17.04 12.23
C THR A 138 -0.59 15.73 11.57
N ALA A 139 -1.59 15.07 12.16
CA ALA A 139 -2.39 13.98 11.59
C ALA A 139 -1.63 12.80 10.95
N MET A 140 -1.28 11.81 11.77
CA MET A 140 -0.80 10.49 11.30
C MET A 140 -1.94 9.46 11.14
N GLY A 141 -3.18 9.85 11.40
CA GLY A 141 -4.38 9.01 11.22
C GLY A 141 -4.72 8.74 9.74
N ASP A 142 -4.47 9.70 8.86
CA ASP A 142 -4.71 9.56 7.43
C ASP A 142 -3.62 8.76 6.70
N LEU A 143 -2.47 8.52 7.36
CA LEU A 143 -1.30 7.87 6.75
C LEU A 143 -1.36 6.34 6.76
N LEU A 144 -2.28 5.74 7.54
CA LEU A 144 -2.40 4.29 7.69
C LEU A 144 -3.48 3.65 6.81
N GLY A 145 -4.24 4.44 6.04
CA GLY A 145 -5.22 3.89 5.09
C GLY A 145 -6.26 2.97 5.74
N LEU A 146 -6.54 3.13 7.04
CA LEU A 146 -7.66 2.48 7.70
C LEU A 146 -8.93 3.13 7.16
N GLY A 147 -9.48 2.54 6.10
CA GLY A 147 -10.71 3.03 5.51
C GLY A 147 -11.84 2.91 6.51
N ALA A 148 -12.64 3.96 6.60
CA ALA A 148 -13.81 4.06 7.45
C ALA A 148 -14.83 2.95 7.12
N SER A 149 -14.74 1.83 7.81
CA SER A 149 -15.82 0.86 7.95
C SER A 149 -15.71 0.15 9.31
N ALA A 150 -15.76 0.96 10.35
CA ALA A 150 -16.11 0.52 11.69
C ALA A 150 -17.05 1.57 12.25
N ALA A 151 -17.99 1.18 13.11
CA ALA A 151 -18.65 2.12 14.00
C ALA A 151 -17.58 2.74 14.91
N ALA A 152 -16.87 3.74 14.41
CA ALA A 152 -15.90 4.51 15.14
C ALA A 152 -16.69 5.28 16.21
N ALA A 153 -16.73 4.73 17.42
CA ALA A 153 -17.12 5.51 18.57
C ALA A 153 -16.18 6.73 18.63
N ALA A 154 -16.79 7.91 18.77
CA ALA A 154 -16.17 9.23 18.66
C ALA A 154 -14.76 9.29 19.26
N ALA A 155 -13.77 9.71 18.46
CA ALA A 155 -12.42 9.97 18.95
C ALA A 155 -12.47 11.18 19.89
N ALA A 156 -12.49 10.92 21.20
CA ALA A 156 -12.41 11.98 22.20
C ALA A 156 -11.01 12.58 22.17
N THR A 157 -10.94 13.89 21.96
CA THR A 157 -9.67 14.62 21.96
C THR A 157 -9.52 15.27 23.34
N VAL A 158 -8.59 14.77 24.14
CA VAL A 158 -8.33 15.27 25.50
C VAL A 158 -7.04 16.05 25.47
N THR A 159 -7.06 17.32 25.88
CA THR A 159 -5.84 18.13 25.98
C THR A 159 -5.45 18.24 27.45
N VAL A 160 -4.26 17.73 27.80
CA VAL A 160 -3.68 17.86 29.14
C VAL A 160 -2.29 18.49 29.00
N ASP A 161 -2.05 19.61 29.71
CA ASP A 161 -0.78 20.35 29.72
C ASP A 161 -0.24 20.73 28.32
N GLY A 162 -1.13 21.09 27.39
CA GLY A 162 -0.77 21.47 26.02
C GLY A 162 -0.41 20.30 25.11
N VAL A 163 -0.54 19.06 25.58
CA VAL A 163 -0.41 17.85 24.77
C VAL A 163 -1.81 17.35 24.41
N VAL A 164 -2.06 17.23 23.10
CA VAL A 164 -3.30 16.67 22.57
C VAL A 164 -3.20 15.14 22.56
N TYR A 165 -4.12 14.49 23.26
CA TYR A 165 -4.31 13.05 23.28
C TYR A 165 -5.53 12.70 22.44
N HIS A 166 -5.38 11.72 21.56
CA HIS A 166 -6.48 11.14 20.82
C HIS A 166 -6.81 9.79 21.45
N GLU A 167 -8.02 9.67 21.98
CA GLU A 167 -8.55 8.40 22.44
C GLU A 167 -9.25 7.71 21.27
N GLN A 168 -8.94 6.44 21.06
CA GLN A 168 -9.64 5.58 20.11
C GLN A 168 -10.10 4.32 20.84
N ILE A 169 -11.41 4.11 20.87
CA ILE A 169 -12.03 2.89 21.39
C ILE A 169 -12.25 1.96 20.21
N LEU A 170 -11.61 0.79 20.25
CA LEU A 170 -11.63 -0.19 19.19
C LEU A 170 -12.51 -1.37 19.63
N ASN A 171 -13.69 -1.49 19.01
CA ASN A 171 -14.66 -2.55 19.30
C ASN A 171 -15.15 -3.17 17.98
N PHE A 172 -15.14 -4.50 17.91
CA PHE A 172 -15.27 -5.24 16.67
C PHE A 172 -16.13 -6.49 16.84
N PRO A 173 -17.45 -6.34 16.80
CA PRO A 173 -18.40 -7.41 17.10
C PRO A 173 -18.39 -8.54 16.05
N GLY A 174 -17.96 -8.26 14.81
CA GLY A 174 -17.82 -9.27 13.75
C GLY A 174 -16.51 -10.05 13.78
N GLY A 175 -15.60 -9.77 14.72
CA GLY A 175 -14.37 -10.52 14.91
C GLY A 175 -13.48 -10.59 13.66
N LEU A 176 -13.15 -11.81 13.20
CA LEU A 176 -12.30 -12.01 12.02
C LEU A 176 -12.93 -11.50 10.71
N LYS A 177 -14.26 -11.41 10.64
CA LYS A 177 -14.97 -10.85 9.49
C LYS A 177 -14.63 -9.37 9.31
N ASP A 178 -14.79 -8.60 10.38
CA ASP A 178 -14.48 -7.17 10.41
C ASP A 178 -13.00 -6.96 10.12
N TYR A 179 -12.15 -7.87 10.61
CA TYR A 179 -10.73 -7.75 10.39
C TYR A 179 -10.33 -7.91 8.91
N VAL A 180 -10.91 -8.88 8.19
CA VAL A 180 -10.67 -9.00 6.73
C VAL A 180 -11.27 -7.83 5.95
N ALA A 181 -12.42 -7.31 6.37
CA ALA A 181 -13.03 -6.14 5.75
C ALA A 181 -12.14 -4.89 5.91
N ASP A 182 -11.58 -4.68 7.11
CA ASP A 182 -10.64 -3.59 7.41
C ASP A 182 -9.32 -3.74 6.64
N LEU A 183 -8.78 -4.97 6.51
CA LEU A 183 -7.59 -5.24 5.68
C LEU A 183 -7.82 -4.89 4.20
N ASN A 184 -9.05 -5.03 3.73
CA ASN A 184 -9.42 -4.73 2.35
C ASN A 184 -10.00 -3.32 2.18
N ALA A 185 -9.94 -2.48 3.23
CA ALA A 185 -10.44 -1.11 3.16
C ALA A 185 -9.73 -0.33 2.04
N GLY A 186 -10.52 0.24 1.12
CA GLY A 186 -10.01 0.94 -0.07
C GLY A 186 -9.74 0.06 -1.31
N SER A 187 -10.07 -1.22 -1.26
CA SER A 187 -10.05 -2.13 -2.42
C SER A 187 -11.46 -2.65 -2.74
N GLU A 188 -11.72 -2.95 -4.01
CA GLU A 188 -13.02 -3.46 -4.43
C GLU A 188 -13.09 -4.97 -4.15
N ALA A 189 -13.90 -5.35 -3.15
CA ALA A 189 -14.13 -6.75 -2.81
C ALA A 189 -14.87 -7.49 -3.94
N LEU A 190 -14.46 -8.74 -4.20
CA LEU A 190 -15.15 -9.60 -5.17
C LEU A 190 -16.44 -10.21 -4.60
N HIS A 191 -16.48 -10.43 -3.29
CA HIS A 191 -17.60 -11.05 -2.59
C HIS A 191 -17.54 -10.69 -1.10
N GLU A 192 -18.63 -10.99 -0.37
CA GLU A 192 -18.68 -10.89 1.09
C GLU A 192 -17.67 -11.84 1.75
N PRO A 193 -17.08 -11.49 2.91
CA PRO A 193 -16.10 -12.34 3.58
C PRO A 193 -16.67 -13.73 3.90
N ILE A 194 -15.94 -14.77 3.48
CA ILE A 194 -16.26 -16.16 3.77
C ILE A 194 -15.75 -16.46 5.17
N ILE A 195 -16.64 -16.81 6.08
CA ILE A 195 -16.32 -17.15 7.48
C ILE A 195 -16.52 -18.64 7.72
N PHE A 196 -15.67 -19.22 8.54
CA PHE A 196 -15.79 -20.62 8.94
C PHE A 196 -15.23 -20.82 10.35
N ARG A 197 -15.85 -21.75 11.07
CA ARG A 197 -15.42 -22.17 12.41
C ARG A 197 -15.67 -23.66 12.57
N ALA A 198 -14.65 -24.40 12.97
CA ALA A 198 -14.76 -25.83 13.25
C ALA A 198 -13.86 -26.23 14.41
N GLU A 199 -14.19 -27.35 15.05
CA GLU A 199 -13.38 -27.97 16.08
C GLU A 199 -13.20 -29.44 15.72
N VAL A 200 -11.95 -29.86 15.51
CA VAL A 200 -11.59 -31.22 15.09
C VAL A 200 -10.38 -31.64 15.90
N ASP A 201 -10.44 -32.85 16.48
CA ASP A 201 -9.36 -33.42 17.29
C ASP A 201 -8.86 -32.50 18.43
N GLY A 202 -9.79 -31.70 19.01
CA GLY A 202 -9.48 -30.74 20.08
C GLY A 202 -8.75 -29.47 19.62
N VAL A 203 -8.56 -29.29 18.30
CA VAL A 203 -8.04 -28.08 17.69
C VAL A 203 -9.22 -27.27 17.15
N GLN A 204 -9.36 -26.03 17.64
CA GLN A 204 -10.36 -25.11 17.10
C GLN A 204 -9.73 -24.30 15.97
N VAL A 205 -10.40 -24.21 14.83
CA VAL A 205 -10.00 -23.44 13.66
C VAL A 205 -11.09 -22.44 13.36
N GLU A 206 -10.71 -21.16 13.27
CA GLU A 206 -11.58 -20.07 12.85
C GLU A 206 -10.87 -19.27 11.77
N GLY A 207 -11.60 -18.81 10.76
CA GLY A 207 -11.00 -17.92 9.78
C GLY A 207 -12.00 -17.16 8.94
N ALA A 208 -11.47 -16.14 8.28
CA ALA A 208 -12.18 -15.30 7.33
C ALA A 208 -11.32 -15.15 6.07
N LEU A 209 -11.95 -15.22 4.89
CA LEU A 209 -11.30 -15.00 3.60
C LEU A 209 -12.10 -14.04 2.73
N GLN A 210 -11.42 -13.19 1.98
CA GLN A 210 -12.03 -12.35 0.97
C GLN A 210 -11.06 -12.06 -0.16
N TRP A 211 -11.51 -12.22 -1.40
CA TRP A 211 -10.74 -11.80 -2.56
C TRP A 211 -11.11 -10.38 -2.97
N THR A 212 -10.14 -9.64 -3.48
CA THR A 212 -10.31 -8.30 -4.04
C THR A 212 -9.95 -8.27 -5.51
N LYS A 213 -10.48 -7.30 -6.27
CA LYS A 213 -10.23 -7.19 -7.71
C LYS A 213 -8.81 -6.73 -8.02
N GLU A 214 -8.29 -5.74 -7.29
CA GLU A 214 -7.05 -5.06 -7.68
C GLU A 214 -5.78 -5.61 -7.05
N ALA A 215 -5.88 -6.40 -5.98
CA ALA A 215 -4.68 -6.95 -5.35
C ALA A 215 -4.06 -8.06 -6.21
N PHE A 216 -2.75 -7.95 -6.44
CA PHE A 216 -1.91 -8.91 -7.18
C PHE A 216 -1.10 -9.84 -6.26
N THR A 217 -1.19 -9.63 -4.95
CA THR A 217 -0.50 -10.43 -3.92
C THR A 217 -1.50 -10.94 -2.90
N ASP A 218 -1.20 -12.04 -2.24
CA ASP A 218 -1.96 -12.54 -1.10
C ASP A 218 -1.52 -11.88 0.21
N THR A 219 -2.49 -11.63 1.08
CA THR A 219 -2.26 -11.20 2.47
C THR A 219 -2.80 -12.29 3.39
N LEU A 220 -1.89 -13.11 3.92
CA LEU A 220 -2.24 -14.22 4.81
C LEU A 220 -1.75 -13.94 6.22
N LEU A 221 -2.68 -13.87 7.17
CA LEU A 221 -2.39 -13.65 8.58
C LEU A 221 -2.78 -14.87 9.40
N GLY A 222 -1.80 -15.43 10.12
CA GLY A 222 -1.99 -16.61 10.97
C GLY A 222 -1.84 -16.29 12.45
N TYR A 223 -2.71 -16.90 13.27
CA TYR A 223 -2.67 -16.84 14.73
C TYR A 223 -2.74 -18.23 15.31
N ALA A 224 -1.92 -18.49 16.33
CA ALA A 224 -1.99 -19.70 17.14
C ALA A 224 -2.13 -19.31 18.61
N ASN A 225 -3.21 -19.72 19.27
CA ASN A 225 -3.53 -19.35 20.66
C ASN A 225 -3.41 -17.84 20.91
N SER A 226 -3.98 -17.04 20.00
CA SER A 226 -3.95 -15.56 20.01
C SER A 226 -2.56 -14.93 19.78
N ILE A 227 -1.52 -15.71 19.46
CA ILE A 227 -0.18 -15.22 19.11
C ILE A 227 -0.06 -15.15 17.58
N ARG A 228 0.39 -14.02 17.05
CA ARG A 228 0.62 -13.83 15.61
C ARG A 228 1.85 -14.61 15.15
N THR A 229 1.66 -15.49 14.17
CA THR A 229 2.74 -16.25 13.55
C THR A 229 3.26 -15.52 12.32
N SER A 230 4.21 -14.60 12.49
CA SER A 230 4.74 -13.76 11.40
C SER A 230 5.43 -14.54 10.29
N ASP A 231 6.08 -15.65 10.65
CA ASP A 231 6.88 -16.46 9.74
C ASP A 231 6.06 -17.64 9.18
N GLY A 232 4.77 -17.68 9.54
CA GLY A 232 3.78 -18.66 9.11
C GLY A 232 3.73 -19.92 9.96
N GLY A 233 3.62 -21.08 9.33
CA GLY A 233 3.53 -22.35 10.06
C GLY A 233 2.57 -23.34 9.42
N THR A 234 2.42 -24.47 10.10
CA THR A 234 1.65 -25.63 9.63
C THR A 234 0.19 -25.32 9.33
N HIS A 235 -0.44 -24.41 10.07
CA HIS A 235 -1.80 -23.90 9.84
C HIS A 235 -1.92 -23.10 8.53
N LEU A 236 -0.99 -22.18 8.25
CA LEU A 236 -1.00 -21.41 6.99
C LEU A 236 -0.66 -22.29 5.78
N ASP A 237 0.27 -23.24 5.93
CA ASP A 237 0.62 -24.16 4.86
C ASP A 237 -0.57 -25.09 4.51
N GLY A 238 -1.32 -25.52 5.53
CA GLY A 238 -2.55 -26.27 5.34
C GLY A 238 -3.64 -25.47 4.61
N LEU A 239 -3.85 -24.20 5.00
CA LEU A 239 -4.76 -23.28 4.31
C LEU A 239 -4.40 -23.14 2.82
N LYS A 240 -3.12 -22.88 2.50
CA LYS A 240 -2.64 -22.71 1.12
C LYS A 240 -2.87 -23.95 0.26
N ALA A 241 -2.57 -25.13 0.82
CA ALA A 241 -2.70 -26.40 0.12
C ALA A 241 -4.16 -26.76 -0.13
N ALA A 242 -5.01 -26.69 0.91
CA ALA A 242 -6.42 -27.00 0.82
C ALA A 242 -7.15 -26.07 -0.14
N LEU A 243 -6.91 -24.76 -0.04
CA LEU A 243 -7.58 -23.79 -0.89
C LEU A 243 -7.30 -24.02 -2.38
N THR A 244 -6.03 -24.27 -2.73
CA THR A 244 -5.62 -24.56 -4.11
C THR A 244 -6.32 -25.81 -4.64
N ARG A 245 -6.41 -26.86 -3.82
CA ARG A 245 -7.05 -28.13 -4.20
C ARG A 245 -8.56 -27.97 -4.35
N THR A 246 -9.22 -27.34 -3.39
CA THR A 246 -10.68 -27.20 -3.35
C THR A 246 -11.20 -26.36 -4.50
N VAL A 247 -10.57 -25.22 -4.79
CA VAL A 247 -10.98 -24.36 -5.92
C VAL A 247 -10.85 -25.11 -7.26
N ASN A 248 -9.77 -25.85 -7.48
CA ASN A 248 -9.59 -26.65 -8.71
C ASN A 248 -10.63 -27.78 -8.83
N ILE A 249 -10.95 -28.47 -7.72
CA ILE A 249 -11.99 -29.52 -7.71
C ILE A 249 -13.36 -28.91 -8.04
N GLN A 250 -13.72 -27.80 -7.39
CA GLN A 250 -15.00 -27.14 -7.60
C GLN A 250 -15.12 -26.54 -9.01
N ALA A 251 -14.03 -25.99 -9.56
CA ALA A 251 -13.99 -25.50 -10.94
C ALA A 251 -14.18 -26.62 -11.98
N ARG A 252 -13.68 -27.84 -11.72
CA ARG A 252 -13.93 -29.00 -12.59
C ARG A 252 -15.37 -29.48 -12.47
N LYS A 253 -15.91 -29.59 -11.26
CA LYS A 253 -17.32 -29.96 -11.01
C LYS A 253 -18.30 -29.00 -11.70
N SER A 254 -18.04 -27.70 -11.65
CA SER A 254 -18.86 -26.66 -12.29
C SER A 254 -18.58 -26.46 -13.79
N LYS A 255 -17.70 -27.28 -14.39
CA LYS A 255 -17.27 -27.21 -15.80
C LYS A 255 -16.62 -25.89 -16.23
N LEU A 256 -16.15 -25.09 -15.26
CA LEU A 256 -15.36 -23.88 -15.51
C LEU A 256 -13.95 -24.22 -15.99
N LEU A 257 -13.39 -25.33 -15.52
CA LEU A 257 -12.12 -25.91 -15.98
C LEU A 257 -12.40 -27.21 -16.74
N LYS A 258 -11.94 -27.32 -17.99
CA LYS A 258 -12.12 -28.53 -18.79
C LYS A 258 -11.19 -29.64 -18.30
N GLU A 259 -11.54 -30.89 -18.57
CA GLU A 259 -10.72 -32.03 -18.14
C GLU A 259 -9.29 -31.99 -18.71
N ALA A 260 -9.16 -31.54 -19.96
CA ALA A 260 -7.89 -31.41 -20.67
C ALA A 260 -7.02 -30.23 -20.20
N ASP A 261 -7.59 -29.26 -19.49
CA ASP A 261 -6.86 -28.08 -19.04
C ASP A 261 -6.04 -28.40 -17.77
N SER A 262 -4.84 -27.83 -17.68
CA SER A 262 -4.00 -27.95 -16.49
C SER A 262 -4.64 -27.25 -15.28
N ASN A 263 -4.45 -27.80 -14.08
CA ASN A 263 -4.88 -27.14 -12.85
C ASN A 263 -4.21 -25.77 -12.67
N LEU A 264 -4.92 -24.86 -12.01
CA LEU A 264 -4.36 -23.56 -11.63
C LEU A 264 -3.36 -23.74 -10.48
N GLY A 265 -2.20 -23.09 -10.61
CA GLY A 265 -1.20 -22.98 -9.55
C GLY A 265 -1.75 -22.29 -8.31
N GLY A 266 -1.23 -22.65 -7.13
CA GLY A 266 -1.74 -22.11 -5.86
C GLY A 266 -1.51 -20.62 -5.70
N GLU A 267 -0.42 -20.10 -6.26
CA GLU A 267 -0.10 -18.68 -6.36
C GLU A 267 -1.15 -17.90 -7.17
N HIS A 268 -1.76 -18.52 -8.19
CA HIS A 268 -2.81 -17.89 -9.00
C HIS A 268 -4.16 -17.90 -8.29
N VAL A 269 -4.46 -18.98 -7.57
CA VAL A 269 -5.71 -19.09 -6.78
C VAL A 269 -5.71 -18.08 -5.62
N ARG A 270 -4.54 -17.85 -5.02
CA ARG A 270 -4.40 -16.90 -3.91
C ARG A 270 -4.22 -15.45 -4.37
N GLU A 271 -4.09 -15.17 -5.66
CA GLU A 271 -3.90 -13.80 -6.12
C GLU A 271 -5.06 -12.89 -5.66
N GLY A 272 -4.72 -11.84 -4.90
CA GLY A 272 -5.68 -10.90 -4.32
C GLY A 272 -6.53 -11.42 -3.18
N LEU A 273 -6.13 -12.53 -2.57
CA LEU A 273 -6.73 -13.07 -1.35
C LEU A 273 -6.22 -12.34 -0.11
N SER A 274 -7.13 -11.84 0.71
CA SER A 274 -6.87 -11.51 2.11
C SER A 274 -7.51 -12.57 3.00
N ALA A 275 -6.71 -13.25 3.81
CA ALA A 275 -7.21 -14.28 4.71
C ALA A 275 -6.60 -14.14 6.10
N VAL A 276 -7.45 -14.29 7.11
CA VAL A 276 -7.06 -14.37 8.51
C VAL A 276 -7.49 -15.73 9.04
N ILE A 277 -6.56 -16.48 9.64
CA ILE A 277 -6.84 -17.77 10.26
C ILE A 277 -6.29 -17.80 11.69
N ALA A 278 -7.13 -18.19 12.62
CA ALA A 278 -6.80 -18.39 14.02
C ALA A 278 -7.02 -19.85 14.41
N VAL A 279 -6.00 -20.47 15.00
CA VAL A 279 -6.07 -21.82 15.54
C VAL A 279 -5.87 -21.82 17.05
N TRP A 280 -6.66 -22.61 17.76
CA TRP A 280 -6.44 -22.90 19.17
C TRP A 280 -6.01 -24.36 19.32
N VAL A 281 -4.77 -24.54 19.76
CA VAL A 281 -4.09 -25.84 19.85
C VAL A 281 -3.82 -26.13 21.33
N PRO A 282 -4.17 -27.33 21.85
CA PRO A 282 -3.93 -27.68 23.25
C PRO A 282 -2.45 -27.65 23.64
N GLN A 283 -1.57 -28.14 22.76
CA GLN A 283 -0.12 -28.19 22.96
C GLN A 283 0.60 -27.56 21.76
N PRO A 284 0.71 -26.22 21.69
CA PRO A 284 1.35 -25.56 20.57
C PRO A 284 2.88 -25.68 20.67
N GLU A 285 3.49 -26.19 19.62
CA GLU A 285 4.93 -26.24 19.40
C GLU A 285 5.32 -25.16 18.39
N PHE A 286 6.30 -24.32 18.74
CA PHE A 286 6.77 -23.25 17.86
C PHE A 286 8.23 -23.49 17.48
N GLU A 287 8.60 -23.10 16.26
CA GLU A 287 9.98 -23.09 15.82
C GLU A 287 10.70 -21.89 16.47
N GLY A 288 11.66 -22.17 17.34
CA GLY A 288 12.51 -21.16 17.98
C GLY A 288 11.88 -20.36 19.12
N GLN A 289 12.70 -19.53 19.76
CA GLN A 289 12.34 -18.79 20.98
C GLN A 289 11.30 -17.69 20.74
N THR A 290 11.23 -17.13 19.54
CA THR A 290 10.39 -15.97 19.19
C THR A 290 8.93 -16.33 18.92
N LYS A 291 8.56 -17.63 18.96
CA LYS A 291 7.19 -18.13 18.70
C LYS A 291 6.58 -17.60 17.39
N THR A 292 7.40 -17.43 16.37
CA THR A 292 7.00 -16.79 15.10
C THR A 292 6.41 -17.77 14.08
N ARG A 293 6.67 -19.07 14.25
CA ARG A 293 6.19 -20.12 13.35
C ARG A 293 5.66 -21.34 14.10
N LEU A 294 4.44 -21.79 13.74
CA LEU A 294 3.82 -22.99 14.32
C LEU A 294 4.38 -24.25 13.67
N GLY A 295 4.82 -25.21 14.48
CA GLY A 295 5.51 -26.44 14.07
C GLY A 295 4.67 -27.71 14.12
N ASN A 296 3.50 -27.71 14.74
CA ASN A 296 2.64 -28.89 14.93
C ASN A 296 2.17 -29.50 13.59
N PRO A 297 2.66 -30.68 13.15
CA PRO A 297 2.29 -31.27 11.86
C PRO A 297 0.83 -31.75 11.81
N GLU A 298 0.23 -32.11 12.94
CA GLU A 298 -1.16 -32.52 13.08
C GLU A 298 -2.13 -31.38 12.74
N VAL A 299 -1.78 -30.14 13.12
CA VAL A 299 -2.60 -28.95 12.87
C VAL A 299 -2.76 -28.72 11.37
N ARG A 300 -1.73 -29.04 10.57
CA ARG A 300 -1.83 -28.93 9.11
C ARG A 300 -2.97 -29.78 8.55
N LYS A 301 -3.07 -31.04 8.95
CA LYS A 301 -4.11 -31.97 8.45
C LYS A 301 -5.51 -31.53 8.88
N VAL A 302 -5.63 -31.07 10.12
CA VAL A 302 -6.89 -30.54 10.66
C VAL A 302 -7.35 -29.33 9.86
N VAL A 303 -6.47 -28.33 9.69
CA VAL A 303 -6.79 -27.12 8.90
C VAL A 303 -7.09 -27.48 7.45
N GLU A 304 -6.32 -28.38 6.83
CA GLU A 304 -6.60 -28.81 5.45
C GLU A 304 -8.00 -29.42 5.29
N GLY A 305 -8.43 -30.26 6.23
CA GLY A 305 -9.76 -30.86 6.23
C GLY A 305 -10.87 -29.83 6.40
N VAL A 306 -10.76 -28.97 7.42
CA VAL A 306 -11.76 -27.92 7.72
C VAL A 306 -11.92 -26.97 6.54
N ILE A 307 -10.82 -26.48 5.98
CA ILE A 307 -10.85 -25.57 4.81
C ILE A 307 -11.44 -26.28 3.60
N ALA A 308 -11.06 -27.54 3.36
CA ALA A 308 -11.56 -28.26 2.20
C ALA A 308 -13.07 -28.44 2.23
N GLU A 309 -13.64 -28.76 3.39
CA GLU A 309 -15.07 -28.93 3.59
C GLU A 309 -15.82 -27.59 3.52
N GLN A 310 -15.45 -26.62 4.36
CA GLN A 310 -16.17 -25.35 4.52
C GLN A 310 -16.12 -24.50 3.23
N ILE A 311 -14.97 -24.47 2.56
CA ILE A 311 -14.85 -23.74 1.29
C ILE A 311 -15.54 -24.49 0.15
N ALA A 312 -15.51 -25.83 0.14
CA ALA A 312 -16.26 -26.59 -0.86
C ALA A 312 -17.76 -26.32 -0.74
N GLU A 313 -18.30 -26.40 0.48
CA GLU A 313 -19.70 -26.13 0.76
C GLU A 313 -20.08 -24.71 0.35
N HIS A 314 -19.30 -23.71 0.78
CA HIS A 314 -19.59 -22.31 0.44
C HIS A 314 -19.58 -22.06 -1.08
N LEU A 315 -18.62 -22.62 -1.81
CA LEU A 315 -18.53 -22.46 -3.26
C LEU A 315 -19.63 -23.22 -4.02
N GLU A 316 -20.17 -24.29 -3.45
CA GLU A 316 -21.33 -25.02 -3.99
C GLU A 316 -22.63 -24.21 -3.79
N PHE A 317 -22.82 -23.57 -2.64
CA PHE A 317 -23.98 -22.70 -2.37
C PHE A 317 -23.93 -21.36 -3.12
N TYR A 318 -22.74 -20.83 -3.39
CA TYR A 318 -22.56 -19.54 -4.07
C TYR A 318 -21.72 -19.67 -5.36
N PRO A 319 -22.31 -20.18 -6.48
CA PRO A 319 -21.59 -20.36 -7.74
C PRO A 319 -21.03 -19.08 -8.37
N SER A 320 -21.66 -17.93 -8.08
CA SER A 320 -21.17 -16.61 -8.52
C SER A 320 -19.80 -16.27 -7.93
N VAL A 321 -19.58 -16.62 -6.66
CA VAL A 321 -18.31 -16.42 -5.95
C VAL A 321 -17.22 -17.31 -6.56
N LEU A 322 -17.52 -18.59 -6.80
CA LEU A 322 -16.61 -19.50 -7.49
C LEU A 322 -16.22 -18.97 -8.88
N THR A 323 -17.19 -18.50 -9.65
CA THR A 323 -16.95 -17.96 -11.00
C THR A 323 -16.05 -16.73 -10.96
N ALA A 324 -16.27 -15.82 -10.00
CA ALA A 324 -15.46 -14.62 -9.82
C ALA A 324 -14.02 -14.95 -9.41
N ILE A 325 -13.83 -15.83 -8.41
CA ILE A 325 -12.51 -16.27 -7.95
C ILE A 325 -11.77 -17.00 -9.09
N PHE A 326 -12.45 -17.91 -9.79
CA PHE A 326 -11.86 -18.66 -10.90
C PHE A 326 -11.47 -17.76 -12.07
N ALA A 327 -12.31 -16.79 -12.44
CA ALA A 327 -11.99 -15.83 -13.50
C ALA A 327 -10.72 -15.04 -13.18
N LYS A 328 -10.60 -14.54 -11.94
CA LYS A 328 -9.38 -13.85 -11.47
C LYS A 328 -8.17 -14.76 -11.51
N ALA A 329 -8.26 -15.96 -10.95
CA ALA A 329 -7.17 -16.93 -10.95
C ALA A 329 -6.75 -17.36 -12.37
N GLN A 330 -7.69 -17.44 -13.31
CA GLN A 330 -7.39 -17.73 -14.71
C GLN A 330 -6.66 -16.57 -15.40
N THR A 331 -7.04 -15.32 -15.11
CA THR A 331 -6.32 -14.15 -15.63
C THR A 331 -4.88 -14.09 -15.08
N ALA A 332 -4.70 -14.38 -13.79
CA ALA A 332 -3.41 -14.50 -13.14
C ALA A 332 -2.52 -15.59 -13.80
N ALA A 333 -3.08 -16.78 -14.01
CA ALA A 333 -2.36 -17.88 -14.64
C ALA A 333 -1.93 -17.55 -16.09
N LYS A 334 -2.83 -16.95 -16.88
CA LYS A 334 -2.51 -16.50 -18.25
C LYS A 334 -1.41 -15.43 -18.25
N ALA A 335 -1.45 -14.49 -17.32
CA ALA A 335 -0.43 -13.45 -17.18
C ALA A 335 0.93 -14.04 -16.78
N SER A 336 0.95 -14.98 -15.82
CA SER A 336 2.17 -15.69 -15.40
C SER A 336 2.77 -16.51 -16.54
N GLU A 337 1.96 -17.26 -17.28
CA GLU A 337 2.44 -18.06 -18.41
C GLU A 337 2.97 -17.17 -19.55
N ALA A 338 2.28 -16.06 -19.84
CA ALA A 338 2.75 -15.07 -20.80
C ALA A 338 4.09 -14.45 -20.34
N ALA A 339 4.24 -14.15 -19.05
CA ALA A 339 5.50 -13.65 -18.48
C ALA A 339 6.61 -14.69 -18.59
N LYS A 340 6.34 -15.96 -18.27
CA LYS A 340 7.31 -17.07 -18.40
C LYS A 340 7.77 -17.25 -19.85
N ARG A 341 6.84 -17.28 -20.80
CA ARG A 341 7.15 -17.36 -22.25
C ARG A 341 7.95 -16.14 -22.72
N ALA A 342 7.60 -14.95 -22.24
CA ALA A 342 8.34 -13.72 -22.57
C ALA A 342 9.77 -13.78 -22.02
N ARG A 343 9.96 -14.15 -20.74
CA ARG A 343 11.27 -14.34 -20.11
C ARG A 343 12.10 -15.39 -20.86
N GLU A 344 11.51 -16.53 -21.20
CA GLU A 344 12.21 -17.58 -21.94
C GLU A 344 12.62 -17.13 -23.36
N LEU A 345 11.75 -16.39 -24.06
CA LEU A 345 12.07 -15.83 -25.37
C LEU A 345 13.21 -14.82 -25.28
N VAL A 346 13.24 -13.98 -24.24
CA VAL A 346 14.36 -13.08 -23.95
C VAL A 346 15.62 -13.87 -23.60
N ARG A 347 15.52 -14.92 -22.79
CA ARG A 347 16.67 -15.78 -22.43
C ARG A 347 17.27 -16.47 -23.65
N ARG A 348 16.44 -17.05 -24.53
CA ARG A 348 16.89 -17.66 -25.79
C ARG A 348 17.54 -16.63 -26.71
N LYS A 349 16.97 -15.42 -26.83
CA LYS A 349 17.59 -14.32 -27.57
C LYS A 349 18.92 -13.87 -26.95
N SER A 350 19.02 -13.84 -25.63
CA SER A 350 20.25 -13.48 -24.91
C SER A 350 21.38 -14.48 -25.16
N VAL A 351 21.09 -15.79 -25.14
CA VAL A 351 22.07 -16.84 -25.44
C VAL A 351 22.54 -16.79 -26.91
N LEU A 352 21.64 -16.51 -27.85
CA LEU A 352 21.97 -16.40 -29.28
C LEU A 352 22.62 -15.06 -29.68
N ARG A 353 22.44 -14.00 -28.88
CA ARG A 353 22.94 -12.64 -29.14
C ARG A 353 23.77 -12.10 -27.98
N SER A 354 24.55 -12.94 -27.30
CA SER A 354 25.30 -12.60 -26.08
C SER A 354 26.32 -11.44 -26.22
N GLY A 355 26.42 -10.79 -27.38
CA GLY A 355 27.20 -9.56 -27.58
C GLY A 355 26.50 -8.45 -28.37
N SER A 356 25.21 -8.54 -28.73
CA SER A 356 24.56 -7.46 -29.51
C SER A 356 23.97 -6.40 -28.60
N LEU A 357 24.71 -5.32 -28.37
CA LEU A 357 24.20 -4.12 -27.72
C LEU A 357 23.04 -3.52 -28.52
N PRO A 358 22.10 -2.82 -27.85
CA PRO A 358 21.00 -2.15 -28.55
C PRO A 358 21.55 -1.19 -29.62
N GLY A 359 21.02 -1.22 -30.83
CA GLY A 359 21.54 -0.38 -31.93
C GLY A 359 21.43 1.14 -31.70
N LYS A 360 20.59 1.57 -30.74
CA LYS A 360 20.48 2.97 -30.30
C LYS A 360 21.56 3.37 -29.28
N LEU A 361 22.13 2.40 -28.57
CA LEU A 361 23.14 2.64 -27.55
C LEU A 361 24.40 3.15 -28.23
N SER A 362 24.82 4.34 -27.86
CA SER A 362 26.17 4.80 -28.14
C SER A 362 27.03 4.39 -26.94
N ASP A 363 27.85 3.38 -27.08
CA ASP A 363 28.64 2.83 -25.96
C ASP A 363 29.92 3.63 -25.68
N CYS A 364 30.55 3.40 -24.52
CA CYS A 364 31.88 3.90 -24.18
C CYS A 364 32.97 2.87 -24.52
N SER A 365 34.23 3.32 -24.63
CA SER A 365 35.35 2.42 -24.92
C SER A 365 35.91 1.70 -23.70
N SER A 366 35.75 2.26 -22.50
CA SER A 366 36.17 1.62 -21.25
C SER A 366 35.26 0.45 -20.91
N SER A 367 35.85 -0.63 -20.40
CA SER A 367 35.14 -1.82 -19.91
C SER A 367 35.08 -1.89 -18.39
N ASN A 368 35.69 -0.93 -17.66
CA ASN A 368 35.65 -0.90 -16.21
C ASN A 368 34.29 -0.35 -15.72
N PRO A 369 33.42 -1.16 -15.08
CA PRO A 369 32.12 -0.67 -14.62
C PRO A 369 32.23 0.48 -13.64
N ASN A 370 33.29 0.52 -12.82
CA ASN A 370 33.45 1.52 -11.75
C ASN A 370 33.62 2.94 -12.29
N ASP A 371 34.26 3.10 -13.44
CA ASP A 371 34.58 4.41 -14.02
C ASP A 371 33.58 4.84 -15.09
N THR A 372 32.70 3.92 -15.50
CA THR A 372 31.80 4.14 -16.62
C THR A 372 30.41 4.58 -16.17
N GLU A 373 29.79 5.38 -17.02
CA GLU A 373 28.48 5.94 -16.76
C GLU A 373 27.63 5.94 -18.02
N ILE A 374 26.31 5.89 -17.84
CA ILE A 374 25.35 5.91 -18.91
C ILE A 374 24.34 7.02 -18.69
N PHE A 375 24.11 7.82 -19.73
CA PHE A 375 23.06 8.83 -19.77
C PHE A 375 21.82 8.27 -20.47
N LEU A 376 20.72 8.19 -19.73
CA LEU A 376 19.38 7.89 -20.27
C LEU A 376 18.76 9.22 -20.71
N VAL A 377 18.70 9.45 -22.02
CA VAL A 377 18.37 10.76 -22.59
C VAL A 377 16.98 10.78 -23.21
N GLU A 378 16.24 11.85 -22.96
CA GLU A 378 14.94 12.09 -23.60
C GLU A 378 15.08 12.43 -25.09
N GLY A 379 14.66 11.51 -25.96
CA GLY A 379 14.61 11.71 -27.40
C GLY A 379 15.95 11.62 -28.14
N ASP A 380 15.85 11.48 -29.47
CA ASP A 380 17.02 11.39 -30.34
C ASP A 380 17.75 12.73 -30.51
N SER A 381 17.04 13.87 -30.34
CA SER A 381 17.61 15.21 -30.49
C SER A 381 18.64 15.49 -29.39
N ALA A 382 18.22 15.44 -28.12
CA ALA A 382 19.13 15.56 -26.99
C ALA A 382 20.16 14.41 -26.96
N GLY A 383 19.76 13.19 -27.39
CA GLY A 383 20.69 12.07 -27.56
C GLY A 383 21.81 12.35 -28.56
N GLY A 384 21.53 13.09 -29.64
CA GLY A 384 22.50 13.54 -30.63
C GLY A 384 23.51 14.52 -30.04
N SER A 385 23.05 15.56 -29.34
CA SER A 385 23.92 16.53 -28.66
C SER A 385 24.76 15.87 -27.57
N ALA A 386 24.17 14.98 -26.76
CA ALA A 386 24.87 14.22 -25.73
C ALA A 386 25.93 13.28 -26.33
N LYS A 387 25.62 12.58 -27.43
CA LYS A 387 26.58 11.71 -28.13
C LYS A 387 27.80 12.49 -28.66
N GLN A 388 27.58 13.73 -29.13
CA GLN A 388 28.65 14.57 -29.64
C GLN A 388 29.48 15.21 -28.53
N GLY A 389 28.85 15.64 -27.43
CA GLY A 389 29.51 16.37 -26.35
C GLY A 389 30.18 15.49 -25.28
N ARG A 390 29.82 14.22 -25.19
CA ARG A 390 30.36 13.31 -24.17
C ARG A 390 31.85 12.97 -24.34
N ASP A 391 32.47 12.55 -23.26
CA ASP A 391 33.72 11.79 -23.33
C ASP A 391 33.44 10.32 -23.64
N ARG A 392 33.76 9.91 -24.87
CA ARG A 392 33.53 8.55 -25.37
C ARG A 392 34.33 7.48 -24.62
N ARG A 393 35.33 7.87 -23.82
CA ARG A 393 36.14 6.93 -23.04
C ARG A 393 35.31 6.22 -21.98
N PHE A 394 34.48 6.95 -21.25
CA PHE A 394 33.76 6.41 -20.09
C PHE A 394 32.25 6.71 -20.08
N GLN A 395 31.75 7.56 -20.98
CA GLN A 395 30.33 7.93 -21.03
C GLN A 395 29.60 7.25 -22.19
N ALA A 396 28.57 6.47 -21.85
CA ALA A 396 27.60 5.91 -22.76
C ALA A 396 26.33 6.77 -22.81
N VAL A 397 25.59 6.71 -23.92
CA VAL A 397 24.35 7.48 -24.13
C VAL A 397 23.32 6.55 -24.74
N LEU A 398 22.16 6.46 -24.09
CA LEU A 398 21.01 5.70 -24.55
C LEU A 398 19.82 6.67 -24.74
N PRO A 399 19.51 7.06 -25.99
CA PRO A 399 18.33 7.86 -26.28
C PRO A 399 17.05 7.01 -26.17
N LEU A 400 16.05 7.55 -25.47
CA LEU A 400 14.75 6.93 -25.25
C LEU A 400 13.70 7.64 -26.10
N ARG A 401 12.91 6.89 -26.86
CA ARG A 401 11.89 7.48 -27.75
C ARG A 401 10.50 7.42 -27.12
N GLY A 402 9.84 8.58 -27.07
CA GLY A 402 8.48 8.70 -26.58
C GLY A 402 8.37 8.48 -25.07
N LYS A 403 7.13 8.36 -24.58
CA LYS A 403 6.85 8.13 -23.17
C LYS A 403 7.11 6.66 -22.82
N ILE A 404 7.87 6.43 -21.75
CA ILE A 404 8.19 5.09 -21.26
C ILE A 404 6.90 4.41 -20.79
N LEU A 405 6.81 3.09 -21.00
CA LEU A 405 5.67 2.30 -20.54
C LEU A 405 5.60 2.36 -19.01
N ASN A 406 4.46 2.75 -18.46
CA ASN A 406 4.21 2.65 -17.04
C ASN A 406 4.10 1.17 -16.63
N VAL A 407 5.15 0.66 -15.99
CA VAL A 407 5.22 -0.74 -15.55
C VAL A 407 4.36 -1.05 -14.32
N GLU A 408 3.85 -0.04 -13.62
CA GLU A 408 2.93 -0.25 -12.50
C GLU A 408 1.55 -0.73 -12.97
N ARG A 409 1.15 -0.33 -14.18
CA ARG A 409 -0.17 -0.61 -14.77
C ARG A 409 -0.19 -1.79 -15.73
N LYS A 410 0.97 -2.40 -15.96
CA LYS A 410 1.17 -3.38 -17.03
C LYS A 410 1.81 -4.64 -16.49
N ASP A 411 1.42 -5.75 -17.08
CA ASP A 411 1.97 -7.05 -16.79
C ASP A 411 3.41 -7.16 -17.30
N GLU A 412 4.17 -8.10 -16.71
CA GLU A 412 5.57 -8.29 -17.05
C GLU A 412 5.78 -8.69 -18.51
N ALA A 413 4.83 -9.39 -19.12
CA ALA A 413 4.94 -9.76 -20.53
C ALA A 413 4.93 -8.52 -21.44
N SER A 414 4.10 -7.51 -21.13
CA SER A 414 4.09 -6.24 -21.85
C SER A 414 5.40 -5.47 -21.67
N MET A 415 6.00 -5.53 -20.48
CA MET A 415 7.30 -4.92 -20.19
C MET A 415 8.40 -5.50 -21.10
N TYR A 416 8.49 -6.82 -21.24
CA TYR A 416 9.50 -7.46 -22.10
C TYR A 416 9.25 -7.28 -23.61
N LYS A 417 8.00 -7.07 -24.01
CA LYS A 417 7.65 -6.74 -25.41
C LYS A 417 8.05 -5.31 -25.78
N ASN A 418 8.17 -4.42 -24.80
CA ASN A 418 8.55 -3.03 -25.05
C ASN A 418 10.03 -2.92 -25.43
N THR A 419 10.30 -2.28 -26.56
CA THR A 419 11.65 -2.15 -27.11
C THR A 419 12.55 -1.25 -26.29
N GLU A 420 12.03 -0.16 -25.71
CA GLU A 420 12.83 0.78 -24.91
C GLU A 420 13.25 0.13 -23.59
N ILE A 421 12.32 -0.56 -22.91
CA ILE A 421 12.63 -1.29 -21.68
C ILE A 421 13.61 -2.43 -21.96
N SER A 422 13.37 -3.24 -22.98
CA SER A 422 14.28 -4.32 -23.36
C SER A 422 15.68 -3.80 -23.72
N SER A 423 15.76 -2.68 -24.41
CA SER A 423 17.04 -2.02 -24.74
C SER A 423 17.76 -1.54 -23.48
N MET A 424 17.04 -0.93 -22.54
CA MET A 424 17.61 -0.44 -21.28
C MET A 424 18.10 -1.59 -20.39
N VAL A 425 17.31 -2.65 -20.20
CA VAL A 425 17.72 -3.85 -19.45
C VAL A 425 18.99 -4.45 -20.03
N THR A 426 19.06 -4.56 -21.36
CA THR A 426 20.22 -5.11 -22.08
C THR A 426 21.43 -4.18 -21.99
N ALA A 427 21.24 -2.86 -22.15
CA ALA A 427 22.33 -1.89 -22.09
C ALA A 427 22.98 -1.86 -20.70
N LEU A 428 22.16 -1.86 -19.65
CA LEU A 428 22.61 -1.80 -18.26
C LEU A 428 23.18 -3.15 -17.78
N GLY A 429 22.71 -4.27 -18.31
CA GLY A 429 23.11 -5.61 -17.84
C GLY A 429 22.35 -6.04 -16.58
N LEU A 430 21.07 -5.65 -16.44
CA LEU A 430 20.28 -5.93 -15.23
C LEU A 430 19.83 -7.40 -15.09
N GLY A 431 20.08 -8.24 -16.09
CA GLY A 431 19.60 -9.61 -16.13
C GLY A 431 18.09 -9.71 -16.35
N LEU A 432 17.50 -10.85 -15.98
CA LEU A 432 16.05 -11.06 -16.01
C LEU A 432 15.45 -10.74 -14.65
N LYS A 433 14.26 -10.13 -14.66
CA LYS A 433 13.52 -9.84 -13.43
C LYS A 433 13.20 -11.14 -12.70
N GLY A 434 13.61 -11.23 -11.43
CA GLY A 434 13.40 -12.37 -10.55
C GLY A 434 14.63 -13.25 -10.34
N ASP A 435 15.69 -13.08 -11.14
CA ASP A 435 16.98 -13.68 -10.84
C ASP A 435 17.69 -12.85 -9.75
N ALA A 436 18.63 -13.47 -9.03
CA ALA A 436 19.44 -12.76 -8.05
C ALA A 436 20.22 -11.62 -8.75
N PHE A 437 20.23 -10.43 -8.16
CA PHE A 437 20.95 -9.29 -8.73
C PHE A 437 22.45 -9.57 -8.69
N ASP A 438 23.06 -9.64 -9.87
CA ASP A 438 24.50 -9.73 -10.00
C ASP A 438 25.07 -8.36 -10.35
N GLU A 439 25.74 -7.76 -9.37
CA GLU A 439 26.42 -6.47 -9.55
C GLU A 439 27.59 -6.56 -10.54
N SER A 440 28.23 -7.73 -10.68
CA SER A 440 29.36 -7.90 -11.60
C SER A 440 28.93 -7.89 -13.07
N ALA A 441 27.65 -8.19 -13.34
CA ALA A 441 27.07 -8.12 -14.67
C ALA A 441 26.68 -6.67 -15.09
N LEU A 442 26.67 -5.73 -14.13
CA LEU A 442 26.32 -4.34 -14.40
C LEU A 442 27.41 -3.66 -15.21
N ARG A 443 27.04 -3.07 -16.36
CA ARG A 443 28.01 -2.47 -17.29
C ARG A 443 28.46 -1.07 -16.90
N TYR A 444 27.64 -0.33 -16.16
CA TYR A 444 27.89 1.07 -15.80
C TYR A 444 27.59 1.28 -14.31
N SER A 445 28.54 1.85 -13.55
CA SER A 445 28.34 2.12 -12.12
C SER A 445 27.40 3.29 -11.87
N LYS A 446 27.35 4.27 -12.79
CA LYS A 446 26.48 5.44 -12.69
C LYS A 446 25.45 5.46 -13.81
N ILE A 447 24.19 5.42 -13.43
CA ILE A 447 23.05 5.55 -14.32
C ILE A 447 22.48 6.95 -14.12
N VAL A 448 22.67 7.82 -15.10
CA VAL A 448 22.29 9.24 -15.04
C VAL A 448 21.05 9.47 -15.91
N ILE A 449 19.94 9.89 -15.30
CA ILE A 449 18.73 10.30 -15.99
C ILE A 449 18.91 11.75 -16.44
N LEU A 450 18.86 11.97 -17.75
CA LEU A 450 19.02 13.29 -18.38
C LEU A 450 17.76 13.60 -19.20
N THR A 451 16.81 14.26 -18.54
CA THR A 451 15.51 14.68 -19.09
C THR A 451 15.42 16.20 -19.15
N ASP A 452 14.51 16.72 -19.97
CA ASP A 452 14.28 18.15 -20.07
C ASP A 452 13.68 18.72 -18.76
N ALA A 453 13.89 20.03 -18.55
CA ALA A 453 13.42 20.77 -17.38
C ALA A 453 11.98 21.28 -17.58
N ASP A 454 11.11 20.41 -18.11
CA ASP A 454 9.71 20.69 -18.39
C ASP A 454 8.78 19.62 -17.79
N VAL A 455 7.48 19.74 -18.08
CA VAL A 455 6.44 18.83 -17.56
C VAL A 455 6.56 17.42 -18.13
N ASP A 456 7.00 17.29 -19.39
CA ASP A 456 7.14 16.00 -20.06
C ASP A 456 8.41 15.27 -19.57
N GLY A 457 9.52 15.98 -19.39
CA GLY A 457 10.75 15.48 -18.80
C GLY A 457 10.56 15.04 -17.34
N ALA A 458 9.77 15.78 -16.55
CA ALA A 458 9.37 15.36 -15.21
C ALA A 458 8.55 14.06 -15.22
N HIS A 459 7.65 13.91 -16.19
CA HIS A 459 6.85 12.70 -16.36
C HIS A 459 7.73 11.50 -16.79
N ILE A 460 8.62 11.67 -17.76
CA ILE A 460 9.55 10.61 -18.20
C ILE A 460 10.48 10.20 -17.06
N ARG A 461 11.01 11.17 -16.31
CA ARG A 461 11.81 10.91 -15.11
C ARG A 461 11.04 10.04 -14.12
N THR A 462 9.78 10.37 -13.85
CA THR A 462 8.94 9.60 -12.92
C THR A 462 8.71 8.16 -13.41
N LEU A 463 8.46 7.96 -14.71
CA LEU A 463 8.32 6.64 -15.33
C LEU A 463 9.61 5.81 -15.25
N LEU A 464 10.77 6.43 -15.49
CA LEU A 464 12.07 5.77 -15.37
C LEU A 464 12.38 5.37 -13.93
N LEU A 465 12.11 6.25 -12.97
CA LEU A 465 12.29 5.95 -11.54
C LEU A 465 11.40 4.79 -11.10
N THR A 466 10.14 4.80 -11.56
CA THR A 466 9.18 3.72 -11.29
C THR A 466 9.68 2.41 -11.87
N PHE A 467 10.13 2.42 -13.13
CA PHE A 467 10.69 1.24 -13.78
C PHE A 467 11.91 0.69 -13.02
N LEU A 468 12.92 1.52 -12.76
CA LEU A 468 14.14 1.09 -12.10
C LEU A 468 13.85 0.56 -10.69
N PHE A 469 12.95 1.21 -9.95
CA PHE A 469 12.59 0.79 -8.60
C PHE A 469 11.85 -0.55 -8.58
N ARG A 470 10.92 -0.75 -9.52
CA ARG A 470 10.15 -2.00 -9.67
C ARG A 470 10.96 -3.15 -10.27
N TYR A 471 11.95 -2.84 -11.10
CA TYR A 471 12.77 -3.84 -11.78
C TYR A 471 13.95 -4.28 -10.90
N GLN A 472 14.70 -3.33 -10.35
CA GLN A 472 15.88 -3.60 -9.54
C GLN A 472 16.10 -2.54 -8.45
N ARG A 473 15.51 -2.77 -7.27
CA ARG A 473 15.62 -1.87 -6.11
C ARG A 473 17.07 -1.69 -5.63
N ALA A 474 17.90 -2.72 -5.78
CA ALA A 474 19.29 -2.71 -5.34
C ALA A 474 20.11 -1.55 -5.97
N LEU A 475 19.74 -1.07 -7.16
CA LEU A 475 20.42 0.08 -7.79
C LEU A 475 20.31 1.36 -6.96
N PHE A 476 19.19 1.55 -6.26
CA PHE A 476 18.98 2.71 -5.39
C PHE A 476 19.69 2.55 -4.05
N GLU A 477 19.67 1.34 -3.49
CA GLU A 477 20.36 1.01 -2.24
C GLU A 477 21.88 1.15 -2.38
N GLN A 478 22.42 0.79 -3.54
CA GLN A 478 23.83 0.97 -3.90
C GLN A 478 24.16 2.39 -4.38
N GLY A 479 23.18 3.31 -4.45
CA GLY A 479 23.41 4.70 -4.84
C GLY A 479 23.90 4.89 -6.28
N LYS A 480 23.46 4.04 -7.21
CA LYS A 480 23.90 4.04 -8.62
C LYS A 480 23.04 4.90 -9.54
N ILE A 481 21.89 5.38 -9.07
CA ILE A 481 20.95 6.20 -9.84
C ILE A 481 21.16 7.69 -9.54
N TYR A 482 21.31 8.48 -10.60
CA TYR A 482 21.53 9.92 -10.55
C TYR A 482 20.55 10.64 -11.49
N VAL A 483 20.24 11.89 -11.17
CA VAL A 483 19.53 12.81 -12.05
C VAL A 483 20.45 13.97 -12.38
N ALA A 484 20.64 14.23 -13.67
CA ALA A 484 21.40 15.38 -14.12
C ALA A 484 20.60 16.67 -13.94
N VAL A 485 21.28 17.75 -13.53
CA VAL A 485 20.67 19.07 -13.37
C VAL A 485 21.28 20.01 -14.43
N PRO A 486 20.64 20.19 -15.59
CA PRO A 486 21.08 21.16 -16.57
C PRO A 486 20.78 22.60 -16.09
N PRO A 487 21.51 23.61 -16.60
CA PRO A 487 21.25 25.01 -16.28
C PRO A 487 19.95 25.50 -16.93
N LEU A 488 19.25 26.42 -16.24
CA LEU A 488 18.01 27.03 -16.74
C LEU A 488 18.28 28.27 -17.61
N TYR A 489 19.34 29.02 -17.28
CA TYR A 489 19.68 30.27 -17.95
C TYR A 489 21.15 30.33 -18.36
N LYS A 490 21.39 31.07 -19.44
CA LYS A 490 22.71 31.48 -19.88
C LYS A 490 22.73 33.00 -20.02
N VAL A 491 23.69 33.62 -19.35
CA VAL A 491 23.88 35.07 -19.34
C VAL A 491 25.21 35.41 -20.01
N GLU A 492 25.16 36.30 -21.00
CA GLU A 492 26.35 36.82 -21.69
C GLU A 492 26.32 38.35 -21.73
N GLY A 493 27.46 38.97 -21.42
CA GLY A 493 27.66 40.41 -21.63
C GLY A 493 28.05 40.72 -23.07
N LYS A 494 27.46 41.78 -23.66
CA LYS A 494 27.82 42.33 -24.98
C LYS A 494 28.48 43.70 -24.80
N GLY A 495 29.74 43.84 -25.25
CA GLY A 495 30.48 45.12 -25.28
C GLY A 495 32.00 44.96 -25.44
N LYS A 496 32.70 46.04 -25.84
CA LYS A 496 34.18 46.09 -25.88
C LYS A 496 34.71 46.11 -24.43
N GLY A 497 35.39 45.04 -24.01
CA GLY A 497 35.98 44.92 -22.67
C GLY A 497 35.20 44.04 -21.68
N ALA A 498 34.01 43.53 -22.04
CA ALA A 498 33.30 42.54 -21.24
C ALA A 498 33.93 41.16 -21.43
N ALA A 499 34.13 40.41 -20.34
CA ALA A 499 34.52 39.00 -20.43
C ALA A 499 33.47 38.26 -21.27
N LYS A 500 33.88 37.66 -22.40
CA LYS A 500 33.01 36.87 -23.28
C LYS A 500 32.54 35.54 -22.67
N ASN A 501 32.72 35.38 -21.36
CA ASN A 501 32.45 34.12 -20.68
C ASN A 501 30.96 34.04 -20.37
N ALA A 502 30.29 33.07 -20.97
CA ALA A 502 28.90 32.75 -20.66
C ALA A 502 28.80 32.25 -19.21
N ILE A 503 27.91 32.87 -18.44
CA ILE A 503 27.59 32.44 -17.07
C ILE A 503 26.32 31.59 -17.16
N TYR A 504 26.39 30.35 -16.67
CA TYR A 504 25.26 29.43 -16.60
C TYR A 504 24.65 29.50 -15.20
N CYS A 505 23.32 29.64 -15.12
CA CYS A 505 22.59 29.76 -13.87
C CYS A 505 21.56 28.61 -13.76
N TYR A 506 21.45 28.02 -12.58
CA TYR A 506 20.59 26.87 -12.28
C TYR A 506 19.28 27.26 -11.60
N ASP A 507 19.21 28.45 -11.02
CA ASP A 507 17.99 29.00 -10.42
C ASP A 507 17.86 30.52 -10.67
N GLU A 508 16.71 31.09 -10.28
CA GLU A 508 16.46 32.53 -10.45
C GLU A 508 17.34 33.41 -9.56
N ARG A 509 17.85 32.88 -8.43
CA ARG A 509 18.69 33.64 -7.49
C ARG A 509 20.07 33.83 -8.11
N GLU A 510 20.64 32.77 -8.67
CA GLU A 510 21.88 32.79 -9.45
C GLU A 510 21.74 33.71 -10.66
N LEU A 511 20.58 33.72 -11.34
CA LEU A 511 20.33 34.66 -12.44
C LEU A 511 20.41 36.12 -11.96
N LYS A 512 19.78 36.47 -10.84
CA LYS A 512 19.83 37.83 -10.28
C LYS A 512 21.26 38.23 -9.90
N VAL A 513 22.01 37.33 -9.28
CA VAL A 513 23.43 37.55 -8.92
C VAL A 513 24.29 37.72 -10.16
N ALA A 514 24.12 36.86 -11.17
CA ALA A 514 24.85 36.94 -12.44
C ALA A 514 24.57 38.27 -13.17
N LEU A 515 23.32 38.72 -13.16
CA LEU A 515 22.94 40.01 -13.76
C LEU A 515 23.52 41.21 -13.00
N ALA A 516 23.63 41.13 -11.67
CA ALA A 516 24.24 42.16 -10.84
C ALA A 516 25.77 42.22 -11.00
N SER A 517 26.41 41.10 -11.34
CA SER A 517 27.86 41.04 -11.54
C SER A 517 28.37 41.68 -12.83
N LEU A 518 27.46 41.97 -13.78
CA LEU A 518 27.81 42.57 -15.07
C LEU A 518 27.90 44.11 -14.96
N PRO A 519 28.86 44.76 -15.67
CA PRO A 519 29.00 46.22 -15.65
C PRO A 519 27.70 46.94 -16.03
N GLU A 520 27.35 47.99 -15.29
CA GLU A 520 26.21 48.85 -15.59
C GLU A 520 26.33 49.46 -17.00
N GLY A 521 25.27 49.36 -17.80
CA GLY A 521 25.24 49.84 -19.18
C GLY A 521 25.74 48.87 -20.26
N SER A 522 26.23 47.67 -19.90
CA SER A 522 26.53 46.62 -20.89
C SER A 522 25.25 46.00 -21.46
N ALA A 523 25.21 45.74 -22.77
CA ALA A 523 24.07 45.05 -23.38
C ALA A 523 24.05 43.59 -22.90
N ARG A 524 22.90 43.12 -22.42
CA ARG A 524 22.76 41.78 -21.80
C ARG A 524 22.08 40.82 -22.77
N ASN A 525 22.61 39.61 -22.91
CA ASN A 525 21.96 38.52 -23.63
C ASN A 525 21.59 37.43 -22.63
N ILE A 526 20.30 37.22 -22.41
CA ILE A 526 19.78 36.18 -21.52
C ILE A 526 19.08 35.15 -22.39
N GLN A 527 19.58 33.91 -22.38
CA GLN A 527 18.96 32.78 -23.04
C GLN A 527 18.42 31.83 -21.97
N ARG A 528 17.13 31.51 -22.05
CA ARG A 528 16.52 30.46 -21.23
C ARG A 528 16.51 29.16 -22.03
N PHE A 529 17.02 28.09 -21.45
CA PHE A 529 16.93 26.77 -22.06
C PHE A 529 15.56 26.17 -21.76
N LYS A 530 14.86 25.69 -22.79
CA LYS A 530 13.59 24.97 -22.61
C LYS A 530 13.78 23.46 -22.73
N GLY A 531 14.70 23.02 -23.58
CA GLY A 531 15.05 21.62 -23.75
C GLY A 531 16.53 21.42 -24.00
N LEU A 532 17.02 20.22 -23.69
CA LEU A 532 18.43 19.85 -23.84
C LEU A 532 18.88 19.83 -25.30
N GLY A 533 17.95 19.63 -26.25
CA GLY A 533 18.22 19.68 -27.68
C GLY A 533 18.59 21.07 -28.21
N GLU A 534 18.31 22.14 -27.46
CA GLU A 534 18.67 23.52 -27.81
C GLU A 534 20.13 23.85 -27.45
N MET A 535 20.77 23.00 -26.63
CA MET A 535 22.15 23.20 -26.18
C MET A 535 23.13 22.64 -27.20
N MET A 536 24.16 23.42 -27.52
CA MET A 536 25.27 22.96 -28.33
C MET A 536 26.09 21.89 -27.56
N PRO A 537 26.71 20.91 -28.24
CA PRO A 537 27.45 19.82 -27.58
C PRO A 537 28.50 20.29 -26.56
N GLU A 538 29.26 21.34 -26.87
CA GLU A 538 30.25 21.92 -25.96
C GLU A 538 29.61 22.56 -24.72
N GLN A 539 28.44 23.18 -24.88
CA GLN A 539 27.71 23.77 -23.75
C GLN A 539 27.24 22.65 -22.82
N LEU A 540 26.63 21.61 -23.39
CA LEU A 540 26.15 20.45 -22.65
C LEU A 540 27.29 19.73 -21.91
N TRP A 541 28.47 19.64 -22.53
CA TRP A 541 29.66 19.13 -21.85
C TRP A 541 30.05 19.97 -20.64
N ASN A 542 30.26 21.28 -20.84
CA ASN A 542 30.76 22.17 -19.81
C ASN A 542 29.81 22.33 -18.62
N THR A 543 28.50 22.14 -18.82
CA THR A 543 27.49 22.32 -17.77
C THR A 543 27.06 21.01 -17.14
N THR A 544 26.77 19.98 -17.94
CA THR A 544 25.95 18.84 -17.48
C THR A 544 26.67 17.50 -17.57
N LEU A 545 27.57 17.30 -18.54
CA LEU A 545 28.25 16.01 -18.73
C LEU A 545 29.61 15.93 -18.04
N ASN A 546 30.36 17.03 -17.96
CA ASN A 546 31.73 17.04 -17.43
C ASN A 546 31.75 16.75 -15.92
N PRO A 547 32.43 15.66 -15.46
CA PRO A 547 32.51 15.32 -14.04
C PRO A 547 33.09 16.40 -13.14
N ALA A 548 33.91 17.32 -13.66
CA ALA A 548 34.54 18.37 -12.88
C ALA A 548 33.61 19.55 -12.57
N THR A 549 32.60 19.80 -13.41
CA THR A 549 31.74 21.00 -13.32
C THR A 549 30.26 20.69 -13.11
N ARG A 550 29.82 19.47 -13.43
CA ARG A 550 28.40 19.11 -13.39
C ARG A 550 27.85 18.98 -11.98
N LEU A 551 26.53 19.15 -11.89
CA LEU A 551 25.73 18.85 -10.71
C LEU A 551 24.85 17.62 -10.96
N LEU A 552 25.00 16.59 -10.13
CA LEU A 552 24.17 15.39 -10.14
C LEU A 552 23.45 15.22 -8.80
N LYS A 553 22.15 14.95 -8.85
CA LYS A 553 21.37 14.54 -7.68
C LYS A 553 21.42 13.02 -7.57
N ARG A 554 22.09 12.48 -6.55
CA ARG A 554 22.08 11.04 -6.25
C ARG A 554 20.77 10.68 -5.56
N LEU A 555 20.09 9.64 -6.05
CA LEU A 555 18.86 9.15 -5.46
C LEU A 555 19.13 8.00 -4.49
N THR A 556 18.56 8.09 -3.30
CA THR A 556 18.62 7.06 -2.25
C THR A 556 17.19 6.69 -1.82
N VAL A 557 17.04 5.49 -1.26
CA VAL A 557 15.77 5.02 -0.68
C VAL A 557 15.96 4.89 0.81
N ASP A 558 15.39 5.83 1.57
CA ASP A 558 15.49 5.85 3.03
C ASP A 558 14.47 4.88 3.65
N ASP A 559 13.24 4.87 3.13
CA ASP A 559 12.17 3.93 3.51
C ASP A 559 11.57 3.30 2.25
N ALA A 560 11.87 2.02 2.05
CA ALA A 560 11.39 1.27 0.91
C ALA A 560 9.87 0.99 0.96
N ALA A 561 9.27 0.92 2.15
CA ALA A 561 7.84 0.72 2.30
C ALA A 561 7.08 2.00 1.92
N LEU A 562 7.54 3.14 2.41
CA LEU A 562 6.98 4.44 2.04
C LEU A 562 7.15 4.70 0.54
N ALA A 563 8.36 4.50 -0.02
CA ALA A 563 8.61 4.67 -1.45
C ALA A 563 7.69 3.77 -2.30
N ASN A 564 7.49 2.51 -1.88
CA ASN A 564 6.57 1.59 -2.54
C ASN A 564 5.12 2.13 -2.54
N GLN A 565 4.63 2.60 -1.39
CA GLN A 565 3.30 3.19 -1.27
C GLN A 565 3.16 4.43 -2.15
N THR A 566 4.17 5.30 -2.20
CA THR A 566 4.17 6.50 -3.04
C THR A 566 4.11 6.15 -4.53
N PHE A 567 4.91 5.19 -4.99
CA PHE A 567 4.83 4.73 -6.38
C PHE A 567 3.46 4.12 -6.69
N GLN A 568 2.90 3.32 -5.79
CA GLN A 568 1.58 2.73 -5.97
C GLN A 568 0.49 3.81 -6.06
N LEU A 569 0.51 4.82 -5.19
CA LEU A 569 -0.42 5.94 -5.18
C LEU A 569 -0.35 6.74 -6.50
N LEU A 570 0.86 7.09 -6.93
CA LEU A 570 1.09 7.96 -8.09
C LEU A 570 0.98 7.25 -9.44
N MET A 571 1.29 5.95 -9.51
CA MET A 571 1.48 5.24 -10.79
C MET A 571 0.43 4.15 -11.06
N SER A 572 -0.38 3.73 -10.09
CA SER A 572 -1.41 2.68 -10.26
C SER A 572 -2.56 3.07 -11.22
N ASP A 573 -3.60 2.24 -11.33
CA ASP A 573 -4.81 2.58 -12.09
C ASP A 573 -5.86 3.35 -11.27
N LYS A 574 -5.69 3.44 -9.94
CA LYS A 574 -6.66 4.12 -9.05
C LYS A 574 -6.54 5.64 -9.18
N VAL A 575 -7.60 6.27 -9.72
CA VAL A 575 -7.64 7.72 -9.97
C VAL A 575 -7.97 8.50 -8.69
N ALA A 576 -8.97 8.05 -7.92
CA ALA A 576 -9.46 8.74 -6.73
C ALA A 576 -8.37 9.06 -5.69
N PRO A 577 -7.55 8.08 -5.21
CA PRO A 577 -6.55 8.36 -4.18
C PRO A 577 -5.43 9.28 -4.71
N ARG A 578 -5.07 9.15 -5.98
CA ARG A 578 -4.11 10.07 -6.62
C ARG A 578 -4.65 11.49 -6.70
N ARG A 579 -5.92 11.65 -7.06
CA ARG A 579 -6.56 12.95 -7.14
C ARG A 579 -6.56 13.63 -5.77
N ALA A 580 -6.95 12.91 -4.72
CA ALA A 580 -6.91 13.41 -3.35
C ALA A 580 -5.48 13.83 -2.94
N PHE A 581 -4.47 13.04 -3.30
CA PHE A 581 -3.07 13.40 -3.07
C PHE A 581 -2.67 14.68 -3.78
N ILE A 582 -3.02 14.85 -5.06
CA ILE A 582 -2.72 16.05 -5.84
C ILE A 582 -3.43 17.28 -5.25
N GLU A 583 -4.68 17.14 -4.83
CA GLU A 583 -5.46 18.22 -4.21
C GLU A 583 -4.88 18.63 -2.85
N MET A 584 -4.35 17.69 -2.07
CA MET A 584 -3.74 17.94 -0.77
C MET A 584 -2.32 18.52 -0.85
N GLU A 585 -1.47 17.97 -1.72
CA GLU A 585 -0.05 18.32 -1.82
C GLU A 585 0.24 19.40 -2.86
N GLY A 586 -0.60 19.52 -3.89
CA GLY A 586 -0.44 20.51 -4.97
C GLY A 586 -0.29 21.96 -4.47
N PRO A 587 -1.15 22.45 -3.56
CA PRO A 587 -1.02 23.80 -3.01
C PRO A 587 0.27 24.03 -2.23
N LYS A 588 0.80 23.00 -1.55
CA LYS A 588 2.04 23.08 -0.75
C LYS A 588 3.29 23.24 -1.62
N LEU A 589 3.22 22.81 -2.89
CA LEU A 589 4.32 22.92 -3.84
C LEU A 589 4.51 24.34 -4.40
N LEU A 590 3.50 25.21 -4.31
CA LEU A 590 3.62 26.62 -4.70
C LEU A 590 4.58 27.41 -3.79
N GLU A 591 4.86 26.91 -2.58
CA GLU A 591 5.82 27.51 -1.64
C GLU A 591 7.28 27.00 -1.83
N LEU A 592 7.51 26.00 -2.68
CA LEU A 592 8.80 25.28 -2.83
C LEU A 592 9.63 25.71 -4.06
N ASP A 593 9.49 26.97 -4.50
CA ASP A 593 10.14 27.63 -5.66
C ASP A 593 9.56 27.26 -7.06
N ILE A 594 8.93 28.27 -7.70
CA ILE A 594 8.99 28.51 -9.15
C ILE A 594 10.21 29.39 -9.41
#